data_AF-A0A3M1HCW9-F1
#
_entry.id   AF-A0A3M1HCW9-F1
#
_cell.length_a   1.000
_cell.length_b   1.000
_cell.length_c   1.000
_cell.angle_alpha   90.00
_cell.angle_beta   90.00
_cell.angle_gamma   90.00
#
_symmetry.space_group_name_H-M   'P 1'
#
loop_
_entity.id
_entity.type
_entity.pdbx_description
1 polymer ?
#
loop_
_entity_poly.entity_id
_entity_poly.type
_entity_poly.pdbx_seq_one_letter_code
_entity_poly.pdbx_strand_id
1 'polypeptide(L)'
;MNFRSYLLERFGISLPYFLELEEGSKKVIAYSGKKEGEKYGLIAAKKSDIGYKPTSNFLQLYGGLAIRNVISLTKKEALAYARGEDIRIGGNKRGFVVVMQGSSCLGCGLVKDGQLINQIPKVRRI
;
A
#
# COMPACT_ATOMS: atom_id res chain seq x y z
N MET A 1 -12.53 -13.05 -1.81
CA MET A 1 -11.17 -13.04 -1.24
C MET A 1 -11.09 -12.00 -0.13
N ASN A 2 -10.58 -12.39 1.05
CA ASN A 2 -10.36 -11.47 2.17
C ASN A 2 -9.05 -10.68 2.00
N PHE A 3 -8.83 -9.65 2.81
CA PHE A 3 -7.65 -8.78 2.68
C PHE A 3 -6.33 -9.49 3.03
N ARG A 4 -6.33 -10.45 3.97
CA ARG A 4 -5.12 -11.19 4.35
C ARG A 4 -4.61 -12.04 3.18
N SER A 5 -5.49 -12.80 2.55
CA SER A 5 -5.19 -13.57 1.33
C SER A 5 -4.77 -12.65 0.19
N TYR A 6 -5.44 -11.50 0.01
CA TYR A 6 -5.04 -10.52 -1.00
C TYR A 6 -3.60 -10.04 -0.79
N LEU A 7 -3.20 -9.71 0.45
CA LEU A 7 -1.83 -9.27 0.74
C LEU A 7 -0.78 -10.32 0.39
N LEU A 8 -1.06 -11.58 0.73
CA LEU A 8 -0.16 -12.70 0.43
C LEU A 8 -0.06 -12.94 -1.07
N GLU A 9 -1.18 -13.03 -1.78
CA GLU A 9 -1.20 -13.30 -3.22
C GLU A 9 -0.60 -12.14 -4.02
N ARG A 10 -1.03 -10.92 -3.69
CA ARG A 10 -0.67 -9.71 -4.43
C ARG A 10 0.74 -9.23 -4.13
N PHE A 11 1.15 -9.20 -2.87
CA PHE A 11 2.42 -8.59 -2.47
C PHE A 11 3.40 -9.59 -1.85
N GLY A 12 2.95 -10.81 -1.55
CA GLY A 12 3.73 -11.77 -0.78
C GLY A 12 3.88 -11.36 0.68
N ILE A 13 3.04 -10.45 1.18
CA ILE A 13 3.10 -9.98 2.56
C ILE A 13 2.37 -10.99 3.44
N SER A 14 3.13 -11.70 4.26
CA SER A 14 2.59 -12.46 5.39
C SER A 14 2.57 -11.57 6.62
N LEU A 15 1.37 -11.23 7.11
CA LEU A 15 1.23 -10.37 8.28
C LEU A 15 1.54 -11.11 9.58
N PRO A 16 2.09 -10.43 10.59
CA PRO A 16 2.28 -11.00 11.92
C PRO A 16 1.00 -11.63 12.47
N TYR A 17 1.15 -12.69 13.28
CA TYR A 17 0.03 -13.45 13.83
C TYR A 17 -0.82 -12.62 14.81
N PHE A 18 -0.21 -11.64 15.48
CA PHE A 18 -0.89 -10.78 16.45
C PHE A 18 -1.75 -9.68 15.80
N LEU A 19 -1.65 -9.51 14.49
CA LEU A 19 -2.35 -8.45 13.77
C LEU A 19 -3.71 -8.94 13.27
N GLU A 20 -4.76 -8.42 13.87
CA GLU A 20 -6.14 -8.72 13.49
C GLU A 20 -6.61 -7.79 12.37
N LEU A 21 -7.49 -8.31 11.52
CA LEU A 21 -8.09 -7.56 10.41
C LEU A 21 -9.61 -7.60 10.50
N GLU A 22 -10.23 -6.44 10.64
CA GLU A 22 -11.69 -6.28 10.57
C GLU A 22 -12.09 -5.74 9.19
N GLU A 23 -12.91 -6.51 8.48
CA GLU A 23 -13.44 -6.11 7.17
C GLU A 23 -14.82 -5.47 7.27
N GLY A 24 -14.89 -4.17 7.00
CA GLY A 24 -16.14 -3.47 6.75
C GLY A 24 -16.56 -3.47 5.28
N SER A 25 -17.66 -2.77 5.00
CA SER A 25 -18.20 -2.61 3.64
C SER A 25 -17.29 -1.80 2.72
N LYS A 26 -16.61 -0.76 3.24
CA LYS A 26 -15.77 0.15 2.44
C LYS A 26 -14.27 0.06 2.73
N LYS A 27 -13.90 -0.48 3.88
CA LYS A 27 -12.52 -0.42 4.41
C LYS A 27 -12.20 -1.63 5.26
N VAL A 28 -10.91 -1.85 5.46
CA VAL A 28 -10.36 -2.85 6.38
C VAL A 28 -9.62 -2.10 7.48
N ILE A 29 -9.82 -2.50 8.73
CA ILE A 29 -9.12 -1.97 9.90
C ILE A 29 -8.13 -3.04 10.38
N ALA A 30 -6.86 -2.67 10.52
CA ALA A 30 -5.85 -3.50 11.19
C ALA A 30 -5.67 -3.02 12.62
N TYR A 31 -5.63 -3.94 13.57
CA TYR A 31 -5.45 -3.63 14.98
C TYR A 31 -4.73 -4.76 15.70
N SER A 32 -4.14 -4.44 16.85
CA SER A 32 -3.60 -5.41 17.79
C SER A 32 -4.11 -5.05 19.19
N GLY A 33 -4.32 -6.05 20.03
CA GLY A 33 -4.85 -5.84 21.38
C GLY A 33 -6.36 -5.56 21.41
N LYS A 34 -6.81 -4.83 22.43
CA LYS A 34 -8.24 -4.58 22.71
C LYS A 34 -8.81 -3.45 21.83
N LYS A 35 -10.09 -3.58 21.49
CA LYS A 35 -10.86 -2.53 20.79
C LYS A 35 -11.45 -1.58 21.82
N GLU A 36 -10.85 -0.41 21.99
CA GLU A 36 -11.31 0.61 22.93
C GLU A 36 -11.65 1.91 22.18
N GLY A 37 -12.79 2.52 22.52
CA GLY A 37 -13.28 3.76 21.93
C GLY A 37 -13.97 3.63 20.57
N GLU A 38 -14.50 4.76 20.07
CA GLU A 38 -15.23 4.83 18.79
C GLU A 38 -14.33 4.61 17.56
N LYS A 39 -13.02 4.86 17.71
CA LYS A 39 -12.02 4.67 16.65
C LYS A 39 -10.85 3.91 17.24
N TYR A 40 -10.52 2.79 16.63
CA TYR A 40 -9.40 1.95 17.02
C TYR A 40 -8.64 1.48 15.78
N GLY A 41 -7.38 1.08 16.00
CA GLY A 41 -6.51 0.56 14.96
C GLY A 41 -6.17 1.54 13.84
N LEU A 42 -5.77 0.98 12.70
CA LEU A 42 -5.35 1.68 11.50
C LEU A 42 -6.23 1.24 10.32
N ILE A 43 -6.66 2.19 9.49
CA ILE A 43 -7.28 1.83 8.21
C ILE A 43 -6.21 1.18 7.33
N ALA A 44 -6.30 -0.14 7.16
CA ALA A 44 -5.33 -0.95 6.44
C ALA A 44 -5.51 -0.84 4.92
N ALA A 45 -6.77 -0.85 4.47
CA ALA A 45 -7.11 -0.73 3.06
C ALA A 45 -8.49 -0.12 2.85
N LYS A 46 -8.73 0.39 1.64
CA LYS A 46 -10.06 0.67 1.10
C LYS A 46 -10.41 -0.39 0.06
N LYS A 47 -11.68 -0.80 0.00
CA LYS A 47 -12.18 -1.66 -1.08
C LYS A 47 -12.33 -0.81 -2.35
N SER A 48 -12.00 -1.37 -3.51
CA SER A 48 -12.09 -0.74 -4.84
C SER A 48 -12.48 -1.78 -5.89
N ASP A 49 -12.85 -1.33 -7.08
CA ASP A 49 -13.31 -2.20 -8.17
C ASP A 49 -12.23 -3.18 -8.66
N ILE A 50 -10.95 -2.86 -8.46
CA ILE A 50 -9.80 -3.69 -8.83
C ILE A 50 -9.18 -4.44 -7.64
N GLY A 51 -9.92 -4.54 -6.53
CA GLY A 51 -9.49 -5.21 -5.30
C GLY A 51 -9.24 -4.25 -4.14
N TYR A 52 -8.35 -4.63 -3.22
CA TYR A 52 -8.03 -3.78 -2.07
C TYR A 52 -6.95 -2.76 -2.44
N LYS A 53 -7.16 -1.50 -2.07
CA LYS A 53 -6.14 -0.45 -2.08
C LYS A 53 -5.57 -0.32 -0.67
N PRO A 54 -4.40 -0.89 -0.36
CA PRO A 54 -3.73 -0.64 0.92
C PRO A 54 -3.50 0.85 1.12
N THR A 55 -3.60 1.31 2.37
CA THR A 55 -3.23 2.70 2.68
C THR A 55 -1.71 2.82 2.75
N SER A 56 -1.18 4.00 2.40
CA SER A 56 0.25 4.25 2.55
C SER A 56 0.72 4.09 4.00
N ASN A 57 -0.10 4.50 4.98
CA ASN A 57 0.24 4.31 6.40
C ASN A 57 0.40 2.82 6.76
N PHE A 58 -0.47 1.94 6.24
CA PHE A 58 -0.36 0.51 6.49
C PHE A 58 0.87 -0.10 5.83
N LEU A 59 1.15 0.27 4.58
CA LEU A 59 2.35 -0.20 3.88
C LEU A 59 3.64 0.40 4.44
N GLN A 60 3.62 1.59 5.04
CA GLN A 60 4.79 2.13 5.72
C GLN A 60 5.20 1.28 6.93
N LEU A 61 4.24 0.58 7.56
CA LEU A 61 4.53 -0.35 8.67
C LEU A 61 4.88 -1.76 8.18
N TYR A 62 4.16 -2.29 7.19
CA TYR A 62 4.24 -3.71 6.81
C TYR A 62 4.69 -3.97 5.36
N GLY A 63 4.84 -2.93 4.56
CA GLY A 63 5.22 -3.02 3.14
C GLY A 63 6.66 -3.48 2.92
N GLY A 64 7.54 -3.33 3.93
CA GLY A 64 8.89 -3.91 3.90
C GLY A 64 8.90 -5.45 3.86
N LEU A 65 7.76 -6.10 4.14
CA LEU A 65 7.60 -7.55 4.01
C LEU A 65 7.26 -8.00 2.58
N ALA A 66 7.07 -7.06 1.65
CA ALA A 66 6.65 -7.39 0.28
C ALA A 66 7.80 -8.02 -0.52
N ILE A 67 7.51 -9.15 -1.17
CA ILE A 67 8.46 -9.88 -2.02
C ILE A 67 8.07 -9.87 -3.50
N ARG A 68 6.89 -9.32 -3.84
CA ARG A 68 6.41 -9.20 -5.23
C ARG A 68 5.54 -7.96 -5.39
N ASN A 69 5.36 -7.53 -6.64
CA ASN A 69 4.66 -6.28 -6.98
C ASN A 69 5.21 -5.06 -6.22
N VAL A 70 6.53 -5.02 -6.11
CA VAL A 70 7.31 -3.91 -5.58
C VAL A 70 7.88 -3.10 -6.75
N ILE A 71 7.85 -1.77 -6.62
CA ILE A 71 8.55 -0.82 -7.49
C ILE A 71 9.59 -0.10 -6.65
N SER A 72 10.86 -0.32 -6.97
CA SER A 72 11.99 0.35 -6.33
C SER A 72 12.34 1.60 -7.13
N LEU A 73 12.19 2.76 -6.51
CA LEU A 73 12.53 4.05 -7.09
C LEU A 73 13.97 4.43 -6.72
N THR A 74 14.66 5.05 -7.66
CA THR A 74 15.87 5.82 -7.39
C THR A 74 15.54 7.02 -6.49
N LYS A 75 16.57 7.63 -5.89
CA LYS A 75 16.38 8.85 -5.08
C LYS A 75 15.70 9.98 -5.87
N LYS A 76 16.07 10.14 -7.15
CA LYS A 76 15.49 11.16 -8.04
C LYS A 76 14.00 10.90 -8.30
N GLU A 77 13.64 9.67 -8.65
CA GLU A 77 12.24 9.29 -8.88
C GLU A 77 11.42 9.37 -7.59
N ALA A 78 11.98 8.99 -6.45
CA ALA A 78 11.30 9.10 -5.16
C ALA A 78 10.96 10.55 -4.80
N LEU A 79 11.86 11.51 -5.10
CA LEU A 79 11.60 12.94 -4.90
C LEU A 79 10.49 13.46 -5.84
N ALA A 80 10.52 13.09 -7.12
CA ALA A 80 9.46 13.41 -8.07
C ALA A 80 8.11 12.81 -7.62
N TYR A 81 8.13 11.56 -7.18
CA TYR A 81 6.95 10.88 -6.64
C TYR A 81 6.43 11.59 -5.38
N ALA A 82 7.30 12.01 -4.46
CA ALA A 82 6.92 12.76 -3.27
C ALA A 82 6.27 14.11 -3.60
N ARG A 83 6.67 14.76 -4.70
CA ARG A 83 6.03 15.98 -5.25
C ARG A 83 4.65 15.75 -5.87
N GLY A 84 4.26 14.49 -6.03
CA GLY A 84 2.99 14.12 -6.64
C GLY A 84 3.07 13.79 -8.13
N GLU A 85 4.27 13.63 -8.69
CA GLU A 85 4.46 13.27 -10.09
C GLU A 85 4.22 11.76 -10.29
N ASP A 86 3.72 11.41 -11.48
CA ASP A 86 3.65 10.04 -11.96
C ASP A 86 5.03 9.62 -12.50
N ILE A 87 5.41 8.35 -12.32
CA ILE A 87 6.70 7.83 -12.78
C ILE A 87 6.46 6.86 -13.93
N ARG A 88 7.09 7.10 -15.09
CA ARG A 88 7.06 6.14 -16.19
C ARG A 88 7.85 4.91 -15.80
N ILE A 89 7.23 3.74 -15.89
CA ILE A 89 7.85 2.47 -15.55
C ILE A 89 7.72 1.50 -16.72
N GLY A 90 8.82 0.82 -17.06
CA GLY A 90 8.79 -0.24 -18.06
C GLY A 90 8.00 -1.47 -17.59
N GLY A 91 7.53 -2.26 -18.54
CA GLY A 91 6.98 -3.60 -18.31
C GLY A 91 5.46 -3.67 -18.14
N ASN A 92 4.99 -4.88 -17.81
CA ASN A 92 3.57 -5.26 -17.89
C ASN A 92 2.88 -5.37 -16.51
N LYS A 93 3.49 -4.86 -15.43
CA LYS A 93 2.85 -4.84 -14.11
C LYS A 93 1.57 -4.00 -14.21
N ARG A 94 0.52 -4.40 -13.49
CA ARG A 94 -0.78 -3.70 -13.45
C ARG A 94 -1.41 -3.82 -12.07
N GLY A 95 -2.07 -2.77 -11.60
CA GLY A 95 -2.77 -2.74 -10.30
C GLY A 95 -1.91 -2.17 -9.17
N PHE A 96 -2.33 -2.36 -7.92
CA PHE A 96 -1.64 -1.79 -6.76
C PHE A 96 -0.25 -2.41 -6.53
N VAL A 97 0.71 -1.57 -6.18
CA VAL A 97 2.11 -1.93 -5.91
C VAL A 97 2.58 -1.31 -4.61
N VAL A 98 3.59 -1.91 -3.99
CA VAL A 98 4.37 -1.29 -2.92
C VAL A 98 5.47 -0.44 -3.56
N VAL A 99 5.54 0.84 -3.20
CA VAL A 99 6.57 1.76 -3.70
C VAL A 99 7.67 1.86 -2.64
N MET A 100 8.90 1.59 -3.04
CA MET A 100 10.08 1.57 -2.15
C MET A 100 11.15 2.54 -2.66
N GLN A 101 11.93 3.11 -1.75
CA GLN A 101 13.21 3.74 -2.05
C GLN A 101 14.24 3.16 -1.09
N GLY A 102 15.21 2.40 -1.61
CA GLY A 102 16.10 1.60 -0.76
C GLY A 102 15.29 0.67 0.15
N SER A 103 15.53 0.75 1.46
CA SER A 103 14.78 0.00 2.49
C SER A 103 13.50 0.69 2.98
N SER A 104 13.21 1.92 2.52
CA SER A 104 12.07 2.69 2.98
C SER A 104 10.84 2.47 2.11
N CYS A 105 9.71 2.12 2.74
CA CYS A 105 8.43 2.06 2.05
C CYS A 105 7.80 3.45 1.95
N LEU A 106 7.54 3.92 0.72
CA LEU A 106 6.88 5.19 0.45
C LEU A 106 5.34 5.06 0.50
N GLY A 107 4.82 3.84 0.34
CA GLY A 107 3.41 3.52 0.47
C GLY A 107 2.84 2.76 -0.73
N CYS A 108 1.55 2.97 -1.01
CA CYS A 108 0.85 2.32 -2.11
C CYS A 108 0.96 3.15 -3.38
N GLY A 109 1.28 2.51 -4.51
CA GLY A 109 1.14 3.08 -5.85
C GLY A 109 0.13 2.30 -6.68
N LEU A 110 -0.25 2.84 -7.84
CA LEU A 110 -1.07 2.13 -8.82
C LEU A 110 -0.31 2.08 -10.15
N VAL A 111 -0.08 0.89 -10.68
CA VAL A 111 0.46 0.76 -12.04
C VAL A 111 -0.66 0.62 -13.05
N LYS A 112 -0.67 1.51 -14.03
CA LYS A 112 -1.59 1.50 -15.16
C LYS A 112 -0.86 1.98 -16.41
N ASP A 113 -1.00 1.27 -17.53
CA ASP A 113 -0.48 1.66 -18.85
C ASP A 113 1.01 2.08 -18.86
N GLY A 114 1.87 1.30 -18.20
CA GLY A 114 3.31 1.58 -18.12
C GLY A 114 3.67 2.80 -17.25
N GLN A 115 2.77 3.22 -16.36
CA GLN A 115 2.98 4.34 -15.45
C GLN A 115 2.66 3.93 -14.01
N LEU A 116 3.53 4.34 -13.09
CA LEU A 116 3.27 4.36 -11.67
C LEU A 116 2.52 5.65 -11.36
N ILE A 117 1.20 5.53 -11.25
CA ILE A 117 0.31 6.62 -10.90
C ILE A 117 0.47 6.96 -9.42
N ASN A 118 0.67 8.24 -9.15
CA ASN A 118 0.84 8.80 -7.83
C ASN A 118 -0.42 8.65 -6.99
N GLN A 119 -0.27 8.12 -5.77
CA GLN A 119 -1.37 7.99 -4.81
C GLN A 119 -1.13 8.79 -3.52
N ILE A 120 -0.07 9.61 -3.47
CA ILE A 120 0.22 10.48 -2.34
C ILE A 120 -0.85 11.59 -2.30
N PRO A 121 -1.58 11.73 -1.18
CA PRO A 121 -2.57 12.80 -1.03
C PRO A 121 -1.95 14.17 -1.28
N LYS A 122 -2.69 15.07 -1.95
CA LYS A 122 -2.21 16.43 -2.28
C LYS A 122 -1.60 17.16 -1.08
N VAL A 123 -2.25 17.05 0.08
CA VAL A 123 -1.83 17.67 1.35
C VAL A 123 -0.56 17.09 1.97
N ARG A 124 -0.02 15.99 1.41
CA ARG A 124 1.22 15.33 1.87
C ARG A 124 2.34 15.40 0.85
N ARG A 125 2.14 16.13 -0.26
CA ARG A 125 3.18 16.35 -1.25
C ARG A 125 4.13 17.41 -0.75
N ILE A 126 5.41 17.25 -1.04
CA ILE A 126 6.51 18.13 -0.61
C ILE A 126 7.21 18.76 -1.80
#